data_AF-W7D3J1-F1
#
_entry.id   AF-W7D3J1-F1
#
_cell.length_a   1.000
_cell.length_b   1.000
_cell.length_c   1.000
_cell.angle_alpha   90.00
_cell.angle_beta   90.00
_cell.angle_gamma   90.00
#
_symmetry.space_group_name_H-M   'P 1'
#
loop_
_entity.id
_entity.type
_entity.pdbx_description
1 polymer ?
#
loop_
_entity_poly.entity_id
_entity_poly.type
_entity_poly.pdbx_seq_one_letter_code
_entity_poly.pdbx_strand_id
1 'polypeptide(L)'
;MPHFFVTYKFLIVFVPMALLLSMLVAVLVNGLPRFKGLYLVAFFLPYLSSGVVTSLIVKGLLSYNSPLNVFLRNQFGLDVDWLGTPMSALFIISLMIAWKMSGYYALILISGLASINDEIYEAAAMDGSGRFRTFWKVTIPMLYPALFTVLVLAVGVSFGIFTEVYQLTGGGPNFATNTWQMEIYNQAFINLKSGYASAISLIAAVVTFASIGVIKKLLEKWGERNGWT
;
A
#
# COMPACT_ATOMS: atom_id res chain seq x y z
N MET A 1 -1.35 24.63 -1.32
CA MET A 1 -0.47 23.76 -0.52
C MET A 1 -1.14 22.66 0.34
N PRO A 2 -2.49 22.56 0.50
CA PRO A 2 -3.11 21.43 1.22
C PRO A 2 -2.82 20.03 0.63
N HIS A 3 -2.64 19.96 -0.70
CA HIS A 3 -2.51 18.70 -1.45
C HIS A 3 -1.25 17.90 -1.11
N PHE A 4 -0.18 18.56 -0.67
CA PHE A 4 1.03 17.87 -0.19
C PHE A 4 0.73 17.07 1.09
N PHE A 5 0.00 17.67 2.03
CA PHE A 5 -0.41 16.99 3.26
C PHE A 5 -1.32 15.80 2.98
N VAL A 6 -2.19 15.88 1.97
CA VAL A 6 -3.04 14.76 1.55
C VAL A 6 -2.19 13.58 1.08
N THR A 7 -1.17 13.82 0.25
CA THR A 7 -0.27 12.75 -0.19
C THR A 7 0.49 12.11 0.97
N TYR A 8 0.96 12.89 1.95
CA TYR A 8 1.58 12.33 3.16
C TYR A 8 0.59 11.56 4.04
N LYS A 9 -0.68 11.97 4.13
CA LYS A 9 -1.71 11.18 4.82
C LYS A 9 -1.92 9.84 4.12
N PHE A 10 -1.96 9.82 2.78
CA PHE A 10 -1.98 8.59 2.02
C PHE A 10 -0.76 7.72 2.34
N LEU A 11 0.45 8.27 2.36
CA LEU A 11 1.67 7.54 2.73
C LEU A 11 1.53 6.86 4.10
N ILE A 12 1.11 7.60 5.13
CA ILE A 12 0.99 7.09 6.51
C ILE A 12 -0.04 5.97 6.64
N VAL A 13 -1.10 5.98 5.83
CA VAL A 13 -2.16 4.96 5.88
C VAL A 13 -1.86 3.78 4.95
N PHE A 14 -1.44 4.06 3.72
CA PHE A 14 -1.17 3.06 2.69
C PHE A 14 0.05 2.19 3.02
N VAL A 15 1.18 2.78 3.43
CA VAL A 15 2.43 2.01 3.61
C VAL A 15 2.29 0.92 4.68
N PRO A 16 1.73 1.18 5.88
CA PRO A 16 1.49 0.14 6.87
C PRO A 16 0.52 -0.93 6.37
N MET A 17 -0.56 -0.56 5.68
CA MET A 17 -1.50 -1.53 5.11
C MET A 17 -0.83 -2.43 4.08
N ALA A 18 -0.05 -1.85 3.17
CA ALA A 18 0.65 -2.59 2.13
C ALA A 18 1.65 -3.58 2.73
N LEU A 19 2.39 -3.18 3.76
CA LEU A 19 3.29 -4.06 4.50
C LEU A 19 2.54 -5.17 5.23
N LEU A 20 1.48 -4.84 5.97
CA LEU A 20 0.71 -5.83 6.71
C LEU A 20 0.09 -6.87 5.78
N LEU A 21 -0.57 -6.44 4.70
CA LEU A 21 -1.19 -7.34 3.74
C LEU A 21 -0.16 -8.19 2.99
N SER A 22 0.94 -7.60 2.53
CA SER A 22 1.98 -8.35 1.84
C SER A 22 2.70 -9.34 2.75
N MET A 23 2.96 -8.99 4.02
CA MET A 23 3.51 -9.90 5.01
C MET A 23 2.56 -11.06 5.32
N LEU A 24 1.27 -10.78 5.49
CA LEU A 24 0.24 -11.81 5.68
C LEU A 24 0.24 -12.79 4.50
N VAL A 25 0.18 -12.28 3.27
CA VAL A 25 0.24 -13.13 2.07
C VAL A 25 1.56 -13.93 2.02
N ALA A 26 2.69 -13.28 2.30
CA ALA A 26 4.00 -13.94 2.27
C ALA A 26 4.09 -15.10 3.27
N VAL A 27 3.71 -14.88 4.52
CA VAL A 27 3.74 -15.91 5.58
C VAL A 27 2.75 -17.04 5.27
N LEU A 28 1.53 -16.71 4.83
CA LEU A 28 0.52 -17.71 4.47
C LEU A 28 1.01 -18.59 3.32
N VAL A 29 1.51 -18.00 2.23
CA VAL A 29 1.98 -18.74 1.05
C VAL A 29 3.25 -19.52 1.37
N ASN A 30 4.17 -18.95 2.16
CA ASN A 30 5.40 -19.66 2.54
C ASN A 30 5.12 -20.90 3.40
N GLY A 31 4.09 -20.85 4.25
CA GLY A 31 3.67 -21.98 5.08
C GLY A 31 2.91 -23.10 4.35
N LEU A 32 2.54 -22.92 3.07
CA LEU A 32 1.80 -23.94 2.32
C LEU A 32 2.70 -25.14 1.94
N PRO A 33 2.26 -26.39 2.15
CA PRO A 33 3.06 -27.57 1.82
C PRO A 33 3.14 -27.86 0.31
N ARG A 34 2.14 -27.43 -0.48
CA ARG A 34 2.03 -27.64 -1.93
C ARG A 34 1.34 -26.45 -2.60
N PHE A 35 1.47 -26.35 -3.93
CA PHE A 35 0.82 -25.33 -4.77
C PHE A 35 1.18 -23.87 -4.47
N LYS A 36 2.33 -23.60 -3.81
CA LYS A 36 2.80 -22.23 -3.50
C LYS A 36 2.71 -21.29 -4.72
N GLY A 37 3.16 -21.76 -5.87
CA GLY A 37 3.11 -20.99 -7.13
C GLY A 37 1.70 -20.60 -7.57
N LEU A 38 0.71 -21.48 -7.40
CA LEU A 38 -0.68 -21.19 -7.77
C LEU A 38 -1.28 -20.08 -6.89
N TYR A 39 -1.10 -20.17 -5.57
CA TYR A 39 -1.56 -19.13 -4.65
C TYR A 39 -0.84 -17.82 -4.90
N LEU A 40 0.47 -17.87 -5.15
CA LEU A 40 1.25 -16.69 -5.46
C LEU A 40 0.77 -16.00 -6.73
N VAL A 41 0.47 -16.76 -7.79
CA VAL A 41 -0.14 -16.22 -9.01
C VAL A 41 -1.48 -15.58 -8.69
N ALA A 42 -2.35 -16.26 -7.94
CA ALA A 42 -3.67 -15.73 -7.56
C ALA A 42 -3.59 -14.38 -6.81
N PHE A 43 -2.66 -14.24 -5.85
CA PHE A 43 -2.44 -12.99 -5.14
C PHE A 43 -1.73 -11.92 -5.97
N PHE A 44 -0.98 -12.32 -7.01
CA PHE A 44 -0.31 -11.40 -7.93
C PHE A 44 -1.24 -10.86 -9.03
N LEU A 45 -2.30 -11.60 -9.41
CA LEU A 45 -3.24 -11.17 -10.45
C LEU A 45 -3.83 -9.77 -10.25
N PRO A 46 -4.23 -9.34 -9.04
CA PRO A 46 -4.71 -7.97 -8.80
C PRO A 46 -3.72 -6.89 -9.26
N TYR A 47 -2.42 -7.10 -9.05
CA TYR A 47 -1.38 -6.14 -9.43
C TYR A 47 -1.38 -5.88 -10.94
N LEU A 48 -1.63 -6.91 -11.75
CA LEU A 48 -1.69 -6.83 -13.21
C LEU A 48 -2.93 -6.09 -13.73
N SER A 49 -3.95 -5.92 -12.90
CA SER A 49 -5.17 -5.20 -13.26
C SER A 49 -4.94 -3.70 -13.39
N SER A 50 -5.59 -3.07 -14.38
CA SER A 50 -5.62 -1.61 -14.50
C SER A 50 -6.21 -0.97 -13.25
N GLY A 51 -5.60 0.15 -12.80
CA GLY A 51 -6.13 0.95 -11.70
C GLY A 51 -7.56 1.44 -11.97
N VAL A 52 -7.88 1.75 -13.24
CA VAL A 52 -9.21 2.18 -13.66
C VAL A 52 -10.24 1.07 -13.45
N VAL A 53 -9.99 -0.13 -13.98
CA VAL A 53 -10.91 -1.27 -13.85
C VAL A 53 -11.14 -1.64 -12.39
N THR A 54 -10.05 -1.71 -11.61
CA THR A 54 -10.12 -2.01 -10.18
C THR A 54 -10.96 -0.97 -9.43
N SER A 55 -10.77 0.31 -9.73
CA SER A 55 -11.53 1.41 -9.13
C SER A 55 -13.01 1.35 -9.51
N LEU A 56 -13.36 1.02 -10.75
CA LEU A 56 -14.76 0.91 -11.18
C LEU A 56 -15.48 -0.26 -10.50
N ILE A 57 -14.81 -1.40 -10.34
CA ILE A 57 -15.36 -2.54 -9.60
C ILE A 57 -15.62 -2.15 -8.14
N VAL A 58 -14.63 -1.54 -7.49
CA VAL A 58 -14.77 -1.08 -6.10
C VAL A 58 -15.87 -0.02 -5.98
N LYS A 59 -15.95 0.93 -6.91
CA LYS A 59 -17.04 1.93 -6.94
C LYS A 59 -18.42 1.27 -7.04
N GLY A 60 -18.55 0.22 -7.86
CA GLY A 60 -19.79 -0.56 -7.98
C GLY A 60 -20.12 -1.31 -6.67
N LEU A 61 -19.14 -1.95 -6.05
CA LEU A 61 -19.28 -2.67 -4.78
C LEU A 61 -19.67 -1.73 -3.62
N LEU A 62 -19.16 -0.51 -3.61
CA LEU A 62 -19.43 0.48 -2.58
C LEU A 62 -20.63 1.38 -2.90
N SER A 63 -21.27 1.21 -4.07
CA SER A 63 -22.39 2.02 -4.48
C SER A 63 -23.61 1.82 -3.58
N TYR A 64 -24.50 2.82 -3.52
CA TYR A 64 -25.72 2.74 -2.73
C TYR A 64 -26.55 1.48 -3.04
N ASN A 65 -26.70 1.12 -4.32
CA ASN A 65 -27.48 -0.04 -4.78
C ASN A 65 -26.67 -1.35 -4.85
N SER A 66 -25.47 -1.40 -4.28
CA SER A 66 -24.68 -2.63 -4.31
C SER A 66 -25.33 -3.74 -3.48
N PRO A 67 -25.11 -5.02 -3.83
CA PRO A 67 -25.62 -6.13 -3.02
C PRO A 67 -25.18 -6.05 -1.55
N LEU A 68 -23.95 -5.56 -1.30
CA LEU A 68 -23.42 -5.33 0.04
C LEU A 68 -24.25 -4.28 0.79
N ASN A 69 -24.50 -3.11 0.19
CA ASN A 69 -25.23 -2.03 0.84
C ASN A 69 -26.72 -2.33 0.99
N VAL A 70 -27.33 -3.01 0.01
CA VAL A 70 -28.71 -3.49 0.11
C VAL A 70 -28.83 -4.50 1.26
N PHE A 71 -27.90 -5.43 1.39
CA PHE A 71 -27.86 -6.38 2.50
C PHE A 71 -27.74 -5.67 3.86
N LEU A 72 -26.80 -4.72 3.98
CA LEU A 72 -26.57 -3.96 5.22
C LEU A 72 -27.81 -3.16 5.63
N ARG A 73 -28.49 -2.51 4.68
CA ARG A 73 -29.74 -1.78 4.96
C ARG A 73 -30.87 -2.71 5.35
N ASN A 74 -31.07 -3.82 4.64
CA ASN A 74 -32.20 -4.71 4.89
C ASN A 74 -32.07 -5.52 6.17
N GLN A 75 -30.84 -5.95 6.53
CA GLN A 75 -30.61 -6.79 7.70
C GLN A 75 -30.29 -5.98 8.97
N PHE A 76 -29.60 -4.84 8.82
CA PHE A 76 -29.10 -4.07 9.96
C PHE A 76 -29.61 -2.63 10.00
N GLY A 77 -30.39 -2.17 9.01
CA GLY A 77 -30.83 -0.78 8.92
C GLY A 77 -29.70 0.22 8.66
N LEU A 78 -28.52 -0.25 8.25
CA LEU A 78 -27.32 0.58 8.08
C LEU A 78 -27.19 1.07 6.65
N ASP A 79 -27.26 2.39 6.45
CA ASP A 79 -26.98 3.04 5.18
C ASP A 79 -25.58 3.67 5.19
N VAL A 80 -24.62 2.98 4.59
CA VAL A 80 -23.20 3.35 4.67
C VAL A 80 -22.75 4.03 3.38
N ASP A 81 -22.44 5.32 3.47
CA ASP A 81 -21.68 6.02 2.44
C ASP A 81 -20.18 5.84 2.69
N TRP A 82 -19.64 4.78 2.10
CA TRP A 82 -18.24 4.36 2.24
C TRP A 82 -17.25 5.46 1.84
N LEU A 83 -17.56 6.28 0.83
CA LEU A 83 -16.68 7.32 0.32
C LEU A 83 -17.11 8.74 0.76
N GLY A 84 -18.16 8.84 1.56
CA GLY A 84 -18.78 10.11 1.97
C GLY A 84 -18.00 10.91 3.00
N THR A 85 -17.09 10.30 3.74
CA THR A 85 -16.28 11.00 4.77
C THR A 85 -14.80 11.09 4.38
N PRO A 86 -14.10 12.18 4.79
CA PRO A 86 -12.66 12.34 4.50
C PRO A 86 -11.79 11.14 4.91
N MET A 87 -12.07 10.57 6.09
CA MET A 87 -11.28 9.47 6.63
C MET A 87 -11.61 8.14 5.92
N SER A 88 -12.90 7.87 5.69
CA SER A 88 -13.32 6.63 5.04
C SER A 88 -12.84 6.56 3.58
N ALA A 89 -12.93 7.67 2.84
CA ALA A 89 -12.44 7.76 1.47
C ALA A 89 -10.93 7.47 1.38
N LEU A 90 -10.12 8.10 2.25
CA LEU A 90 -8.68 7.89 2.29
C LEU A 90 -8.36 6.43 2.64
N PHE A 91 -8.99 5.89 3.69
CA PHE A 91 -8.77 4.51 4.13
C PHE A 91 -9.10 3.49 3.04
N ILE A 92 -10.25 3.63 2.38
CA ILE A 92 -10.70 2.70 1.34
C ILE A 92 -9.78 2.74 0.13
N ILE A 93 -9.39 3.93 -0.33
CA ILE A 93 -8.45 4.07 -1.45
C ILE A 93 -7.11 3.43 -1.07
N SER A 94 -6.57 3.73 0.11
CA SER A 94 -5.34 3.11 0.62
C SER A 94 -5.44 1.59 0.70
N LEU A 95 -6.54 1.06 1.23
CA LEU A 95 -6.76 -0.38 1.36
C LEU A 95 -6.85 -1.06 0.00
N MET A 96 -7.57 -0.46 -0.96
CA MET A 96 -7.67 -0.98 -2.32
C MET A 96 -6.30 -1.06 -3.01
N ILE A 97 -5.49 0.00 -2.91
CA ILE A 97 -4.15 0.01 -3.48
C ILE A 97 -3.25 -1.00 -2.74
N ALA A 98 -3.34 -1.09 -1.41
CA ALA A 98 -2.57 -2.04 -0.61
C ALA A 98 -2.91 -3.49 -0.97
N TRP A 99 -4.19 -3.80 -1.15
CA TRP A 99 -4.64 -5.10 -1.63
C TRP A 99 -4.09 -5.40 -3.03
N LYS A 100 -4.21 -4.46 -3.96
CA LYS A 100 -3.69 -4.59 -5.33
C LYS A 100 -2.17 -4.86 -5.34
N MET A 101 -1.41 -4.17 -4.49
CA MET A 101 0.05 -4.30 -4.42
C MET A 101 0.51 -5.50 -3.58
N SER A 102 -0.37 -6.07 -2.75
CA SER A 102 0.01 -7.07 -1.73
C SER A 102 0.73 -8.28 -2.31
N GLY A 103 0.27 -8.85 -3.43
CA GLY A 103 0.91 -10.01 -4.05
C GLY A 103 2.28 -9.72 -4.64
N TYR A 104 2.46 -8.54 -5.25
CA TYR A 104 3.76 -8.12 -5.77
C TYR A 104 4.78 -7.93 -4.64
N TYR A 105 4.39 -7.29 -3.55
CA TYR A 105 5.26 -7.13 -2.39
C TYR A 105 5.48 -8.47 -1.65
N ALA A 106 4.47 -9.33 -1.58
CA ALA A 106 4.61 -10.65 -1.00
C ALA A 106 5.62 -11.50 -1.76
N LEU A 107 5.68 -11.39 -3.09
CA LEU A 107 6.71 -12.03 -3.91
C LEU A 107 8.14 -11.67 -3.48
N ILE A 108 8.38 -10.38 -3.22
CA ILE A 108 9.68 -9.88 -2.73
C ILE A 108 9.97 -10.46 -1.33
N LEU A 109 8.98 -10.44 -0.43
CA LEU A 109 9.11 -10.96 0.92
C LEU A 109 9.32 -12.48 0.96
N ILE A 110 8.63 -13.24 0.10
CA ILE A 110 8.82 -14.69 -0.02
C ILE A 110 10.23 -15.02 -0.51
N SER A 111 10.74 -14.26 -1.49
CA SER A 111 12.14 -14.40 -1.93
C SER A 111 13.12 -14.12 -0.79
N GLY A 112 12.87 -13.08 0.00
CA GLY A 112 13.65 -12.79 1.21
C GLY A 112 13.57 -13.92 2.24
N LEU A 113 12.37 -14.43 2.53
CA LEU A 113 12.17 -15.55 3.46
C LEU A 113 12.90 -16.81 2.98
N ALA A 114 12.91 -17.10 1.69
CA ALA A 114 13.59 -18.26 1.10
C ALA A 114 15.12 -18.16 1.16
N SER A 115 15.68 -16.96 1.38
CA SER A 115 17.12 -16.77 1.56
C SER A 115 17.62 -17.09 2.98
N ILE A 116 16.70 -17.24 3.95
CA ILE A 116 17.04 -17.57 5.34
C ILE A 116 17.25 -19.09 5.44
N ASN A 117 18.46 -19.53 5.82
CA ASN A 117 18.79 -20.95 5.98
C ASN A 117 17.95 -21.60 7.09
N ASP A 118 17.38 -22.78 6.81
CA ASP A 118 16.58 -23.56 7.76
C ASP A 118 17.35 -23.91 9.04
N GLU A 119 18.68 -24.07 8.96
CA GLU A 119 19.55 -24.29 10.14
C GLU A 119 19.41 -23.18 11.20
N ILE A 120 19.13 -21.94 10.79
CA ILE A 120 18.91 -20.82 11.72
C ILE A 120 17.62 -21.02 12.51
N TYR A 121 16.58 -21.56 11.86
CA TYR A 121 15.31 -21.87 12.52
C TYR A 121 15.45 -23.08 13.45
N GLU A 122 16.23 -24.09 13.07
CA GLU A 122 16.54 -25.24 13.91
C GLU A 122 17.33 -24.82 15.17
N ALA A 123 18.37 -23.99 15.01
CA ALA A 123 19.14 -23.45 16.12
C ALA A 123 18.24 -22.65 17.09
N ALA A 124 17.37 -21.78 16.57
CA ALA A 124 16.42 -21.04 17.39
C ALA A 124 15.45 -21.98 18.14
N ALA A 125 15.04 -23.11 17.53
CA ALA A 125 14.20 -24.11 18.18
C ALA A 125 14.95 -24.85 19.30
N MET A 126 16.23 -25.17 19.09
CA MET A 126 17.11 -25.77 20.11
C MET A 126 17.31 -24.85 21.31
N ASP A 127 17.36 -23.53 21.09
CA ASP A 127 17.41 -22.50 22.13
C ASP A 127 16.05 -22.28 22.84
N GLY A 128 15.03 -23.07 22.52
CA GLY A 128 13.69 -22.99 23.10
C GLY A 128 12.89 -21.76 22.65
N SER A 129 13.24 -21.13 21.52
CA SER A 129 12.50 -20.00 20.98
C SER A 129 11.18 -20.46 20.36
N GLY A 130 10.06 -20.07 20.96
CA GLY A 130 8.73 -20.29 20.38
C GLY A 130 8.50 -19.50 19.09
N ARG A 131 7.56 -19.96 18.24
CA ARG A 131 7.28 -19.39 16.90
C ARG A 131 7.14 -17.88 16.85
N PHE A 132 6.45 -17.29 17.83
CA PHE A 132 6.27 -15.84 17.91
C PHE A 132 7.59 -15.10 18.18
N ARG A 133 8.41 -15.62 19.10
CA ARG A 133 9.72 -15.05 19.40
C ARG A 133 10.65 -15.19 18.20
N THR A 134 10.66 -16.35 17.55
CA THR A 134 11.46 -16.61 16.35
C THR A 134 11.08 -15.66 15.21
N PHE A 135 9.78 -15.43 14.97
CA PHE A 135 9.33 -14.50 13.95
C PHE A 135 9.86 -13.07 14.18
N TRP A 136 9.68 -12.52 15.38
CA TRP A 136 10.07 -11.13 15.65
C TRP A 136 11.56 -10.92 15.90
N LYS A 137 12.27 -11.92 16.42
CA LYS A 137 13.68 -11.80 16.83
C LYS A 137 14.66 -12.40 15.82
N VAL A 138 14.20 -13.26 14.93
CA VAL A 138 15.05 -13.92 13.91
C VAL A 138 14.55 -13.56 12.52
N THR A 139 13.31 -13.91 12.17
CA THR A 139 12.78 -13.72 10.82
C THR A 139 12.73 -12.26 10.40
N ILE A 140 12.11 -11.37 11.19
CA ILE A 140 11.96 -9.94 10.82
C ILE A 140 13.32 -9.24 10.64
N PRO A 141 14.30 -9.37 11.56
CA PRO A 141 15.65 -8.86 11.36
C PRO A 141 16.31 -9.35 10.07
N MET A 142 16.29 -10.66 9.81
CA MET A 142 16.93 -11.24 8.62
C MET A 142 16.18 -10.91 7.32
N LEU A 143 14.87 -10.68 7.41
CA LEU A 143 14.01 -10.27 6.30
C LEU A 143 14.13 -8.76 6.01
N TYR A 144 14.86 -8.01 6.83
CA TYR A 144 14.93 -6.56 6.72
C TYR A 144 15.33 -6.05 5.33
N PRO A 145 16.30 -6.65 4.59
CA PRO A 145 16.61 -6.20 3.23
C PRO A 145 15.41 -6.25 2.28
N ALA A 146 14.59 -7.29 2.36
CA ALA A 146 13.37 -7.41 1.55
C ALA A 146 12.28 -6.44 2.02
N LEU A 147 12.10 -6.29 3.34
CA LEU A 147 11.19 -5.29 3.93
C LEU A 147 11.55 -3.87 3.52
N PHE A 148 12.84 -3.55 3.50
CA PHE A 148 13.38 -2.27 3.05
C PHE A 148 13.02 -2.00 1.60
N THR A 149 13.20 -2.97 0.70
CA THR A 149 12.78 -2.85 -0.69
C THR A 149 11.28 -2.58 -0.81
N VAL A 150 10.44 -3.35 -0.10
CA VAL A 150 8.98 -3.15 -0.11
C VAL A 150 8.60 -1.77 0.42
N LEU A 151 9.22 -1.31 1.51
CA LEU A 151 9.00 0.01 2.10
C LEU A 151 9.28 1.13 1.09
N VAL A 152 10.45 1.10 0.44
CA VAL A 152 10.84 2.14 -0.53
C VAL A 152 9.88 2.14 -1.73
N LEU A 153 9.50 0.96 -2.23
CA LEU A 153 8.54 0.84 -3.33
C LEU A 153 7.15 1.36 -2.94
N ALA A 154 6.67 1.02 -1.73
CA ALA A 154 5.37 1.49 -1.23
C ALA A 154 5.36 3.02 -1.04
N VAL A 155 6.43 3.59 -0.51
CA VAL A 155 6.57 5.04 -0.42
C VAL A 155 6.53 5.68 -1.81
N GLY A 156 7.23 5.11 -2.80
CA GLY A 156 7.18 5.56 -4.19
C GLY A 156 5.77 5.56 -4.77
N VAL A 157 5.00 4.48 -4.56
CA VAL A 157 3.60 4.38 -5.00
C VAL A 157 2.73 5.46 -4.37
N SER A 158 2.89 5.74 -3.07
CA SER A 158 2.07 6.73 -2.36
C SER A 158 2.12 8.14 -2.99
N PHE A 159 3.28 8.51 -3.53
CA PHE A 159 3.53 9.78 -4.20
C PHE A 159 3.00 9.85 -5.64
N GLY A 160 2.66 8.69 -6.22
CA GLY A 160 2.08 8.55 -7.55
C GLY A 160 0.55 8.31 -7.55
N ILE A 161 -0.11 8.31 -6.39
CA ILE A 161 -1.55 8.03 -6.30
C ILE A 161 -2.35 9.11 -7.05
N PHE A 162 -3.02 8.68 -8.10
CA PHE A 162 -3.84 9.52 -8.97
C PHE A 162 -5.09 8.80 -9.45
N THR A 163 -4.92 7.70 -10.19
CA THR A 163 -5.99 7.00 -10.89
C THR A 163 -7.14 6.62 -9.96
N GLU A 164 -6.82 6.06 -8.80
CA GLU A 164 -7.78 5.57 -7.83
C GLU A 164 -8.57 6.71 -7.19
N VAL A 165 -7.87 7.80 -6.83
CA VAL A 165 -8.48 9.03 -6.33
C VAL A 165 -9.43 9.62 -7.36
N TYR A 166 -8.97 9.77 -8.60
CA TYR A 166 -9.73 10.33 -9.72
C TYR A 166 -11.03 9.53 -9.96
N GLN A 167 -10.93 8.20 -10.03
CA GLN A 167 -12.06 7.32 -10.34
C GLN A 167 -13.08 7.21 -9.20
N LEU A 168 -12.61 7.10 -7.96
CA LEU A 168 -13.47 6.86 -6.80
C LEU A 168 -14.09 8.15 -6.25
N THR A 169 -13.32 9.24 -6.19
CA THR A 169 -13.71 10.43 -5.41
C THR A 169 -13.52 11.76 -6.12
N GLY A 170 -12.77 11.81 -7.21
CA GLY A 170 -12.41 13.07 -7.88
C GLY A 170 -11.71 14.08 -6.96
N GLY A 171 -11.00 13.61 -5.91
CA GLY A 171 -10.35 14.45 -4.91
C GLY A 171 -11.20 14.76 -3.67
N GLY A 172 -12.46 14.36 -3.63
CA GLY A 172 -13.35 14.56 -2.48
C GLY A 172 -13.32 13.46 -1.40
N PRO A 173 -14.14 13.59 -0.36
CA PRO A 173 -14.95 14.77 0.00
C PRO A 173 -14.08 15.88 0.62
N ASN A 174 -14.47 17.15 0.50
CA ASN A 174 -13.74 18.30 1.08
C ASN A 174 -12.24 18.33 0.76
N PHE A 175 -11.86 18.02 -0.48
CA PHE A 175 -10.46 17.90 -0.93
C PHE A 175 -9.62 16.87 -0.16
N ALA A 176 -10.24 15.97 0.62
CA ALA A 176 -9.54 15.04 1.50
C ALA A 176 -8.67 14.02 0.77
N THR A 177 -9.00 13.70 -0.48
CA THR A 177 -8.23 12.80 -1.33
C THR A 177 -7.52 13.53 -2.47
N ASN A 178 -7.62 14.85 -2.56
CA ASN A 178 -6.99 15.65 -3.62
C ASN A 178 -5.46 15.69 -3.45
N THR A 179 -4.79 14.64 -3.94
CA THR A 179 -3.33 14.51 -3.99
C THR A 179 -2.73 15.56 -4.92
N TRP A 180 -1.42 15.79 -4.84
CA TRP A 180 -0.77 16.69 -5.79
C TRP A 180 -0.90 16.24 -7.24
N GLN A 181 -1.02 14.93 -7.52
CA GLN A 181 -1.19 14.44 -8.89
C GLN A 181 -2.57 14.85 -9.43
N MET A 182 -3.58 14.72 -8.57
CA MET A 182 -4.94 15.20 -8.88
C MET A 182 -4.94 16.72 -9.08
N GLU A 183 -4.20 17.47 -8.26
CA GLU A 183 -4.08 18.93 -8.42
C GLU A 183 -3.38 19.32 -9.73
N ILE A 184 -2.28 18.66 -10.09
CA ILE A 184 -1.60 18.86 -11.38
C ILE A 184 -2.58 18.63 -12.53
N TYR A 185 -3.34 17.53 -12.47
CA TYR A 185 -4.36 17.21 -13.47
C TYR A 185 -5.43 18.30 -13.56
N ASN A 186 -5.99 18.72 -12.42
CA ASN A 186 -7.01 19.76 -12.38
C ASN A 186 -6.49 21.07 -12.98
N GLN A 187 -5.27 21.48 -12.65
CA GLN A 187 -4.69 22.71 -13.18
C GLN A 187 -4.39 22.61 -14.68
N ALA A 188 -3.87 21.49 -15.15
CA ALA A 188 -3.52 21.30 -16.56
C ALA A 188 -4.74 21.13 -17.47
N PHE A 189 -5.70 20.29 -17.07
CA PHE A 189 -6.75 19.79 -17.96
C PHE A 189 -8.15 20.32 -17.66
N ILE A 190 -8.42 20.76 -16.42
CA ILE A 190 -9.72 21.35 -16.07
C ILE A 190 -9.63 22.88 -16.13
N ASN A 191 -8.62 23.47 -15.47
CA ASN A 191 -8.44 24.92 -15.43
C ASN A 191 -7.65 25.47 -16.63
N LEU A 192 -7.08 24.59 -17.47
CA LEU A 192 -6.28 24.93 -18.65
C LEU A 192 -5.07 25.85 -18.34
N LYS A 193 -4.55 25.77 -17.11
CA LYS A 193 -3.36 26.51 -16.63
C LYS A 193 -2.11 25.64 -16.71
N SER A 194 -1.73 25.26 -17.93
CA SER A 194 -0.59 24.38 -18.18
C SER A 194 0.73 24.89 -17.58
N GLY A 195 1.01 26.20 -17.67
CA GLY A 195 2.20 26.80 -17.05
C GLY A 195 2.24 26.65 -15.53
N TYR A 196 1.10 26.81 -14.87
CA TYR A 196 0.99 26.63 -13.41
C TYR A 196 1.09 25.16 -13.02
N ALA A 197 0.45 24.27 -13.79
CA ALA A 197 0.56 22.82 -13.59
C ALA A 197 2.01 22.34 -13.73
N SER A 198 2.74 22.81 -14.74
CA SER A 198 4.18 22.50 -14.91
C SER A 198 5.02 22.94 -13.72
N ALA A 199 4.76 24.13 -13.16
CA ALA A 199 5.43 24.60 -11.96
C ALA A 199 5.16 23.69 -10.75
N ILE A 200 3.91 23.27 -10.54
CA ILE A 200 3.55 22.32 -9.48
C ILE A 200 4.25 20.98 -9.70
N SER A 201 4.26 20.46 -10.93
CA SER A 201 4.92 19.18 -11.27
C SER A 201 6.41 19.19 -10.94
N LEU A 202 7.12 20.28 -11.24
CA LEU A 202 8.55 20.40 -10.93
C LEU A 202 8.79 20.41 -9.42
N ILE A 203 7.99 21.17 -8.66
CA ILE A 203 8.05 21.20 -7.19
C ILE A 203 7.74 19.82 -6.62
N ALA A 204 6.67 19.18 -7.11
CA ALA A 204 6.26 17.84 -6.66
C ALA A 204 7.35 16.80 -6.93
N ALA A 205 8.04 16.87 -8.08
CA ALA A 205 9.16 15.98 -8.40
C ALA A 205 10.30 16.16 -7.38
N VAL A 206 10.75 17.40 -7.14
CA VAL A 206 11.82 17.69 -6.17
C VAL A 206 11.44 17.22 -4.77
N VAL A 207 10.21 17.53 -4.32
CA VAL A 207 9.71 17.10 -3.00
C VAL A 207 9.61 15.58 -2.90
N THR A 208 9.18 14.89 -3.97
CA THR A 208 9.10 13.42 -4.01
C THR A 208 10.50 12.80 -3.87
N PHE A 209 11.46 13.26 -4.68
CA PHE A 209 12.83 12.77 -4.62
C PHE A 209 13.48 13.02 -3.25
N ALA A 210 13.31 14.22 -2.70
CA ALA A 210 13.80 14.57 -1.37
C ALA A 210 13.17 13.68 -0.30
N SER A 211 11.85 13.49 -0.34
CA SER A 211 11.12 12.69 0.66
C SER A 211 11.52 11.22 0.61
N ILE A 212 11.56 10.62 -0.58
CA ILE A 212 12.04 9.23 -0.76
C ILE A 212 13.48 9.11 -0.28
N GLY A 213 14.36 10.05 -0.64
CA GLY A 213 15.76 10.04 -0.22
C GLY A 213 15.94 10.13 1.30
N VAL A 214 15.15 10.99 1.97
CA VAL A 214 15.14 11.11 3.43
C VAL A 214 14.62 9.82 4.07
N ILE A 215 13.46 9.31 3.63
CA ILE A 215 12.88 8.08 4.17
C ILE A 215 13.83 6.89 3.98
N LYS A 216 14.42 6.75 2.79
CA LYS A 216 15.42 5.72 2.49
C LYS A 216 16.60 5.80 3.45
N LYS A 217 17.21 6.97 3.62
CA LYS A 217 18.34 7.17 4.55
C LYS A 217 17.97 6.89 6.00
N LEU A 218 16.75 7.26 6.43
CA LEU A 218 16.27 6.96 7.78
C LEU A 218 16.13 5.46 8.00
N LEU A 219 15.60 4.74 7.01
CA LEU A 219 15.49 3.28 7.04
C LEU A 219 16.88 2.62 7.01
N GLU A 220 17.79 3.04 6.14
CA GLU A 220 19.18 2.53 6.11
C GLU A 220 19.85 2.65 7.48
N LYS A 221 19.84 3.87 8.06
CA LYS A 221 20.39 4.10 9.40
C LYS A 221 19.70 3.29 10.49
N TRP A 222 18.40 3.06 10.37
CA TRP A 222 17.66 2.23 11.33
C TRP A 222 18.08 0.76 11.24
N GLY A 223 18.27 0.24 10.03
CA GLY A 223 18.81 -1.10 9.79
C GLY A 223 20.20 -1.27 10.38
N GLU A 224 21.12 -0.34 10.08
CA GLU A 224 22.50 -0.33 10.57
C GLU A 224 22.55 -0.32 12.11
N ARG A 225 21.75 0.55 12.75
CA ARG A 225 21.68 0.66 14.22
C ARG A 225 21.21 -0.62 14.91
N ASN A 226 20.42 -1.44 14.22
CA ASN A 226 19.93 -2.71 14.75
C ASN A 226 20.75 -3.91 14.25
N GLY A 227 21.77 -3.70 13.41
CA GLY A 227 22.60 -4.76 12.83
C GLY A 227 21.85 -5.65 11.83
N TRP A 228 20.87 -5.11 11.10
CA TRP A 228 20.02 -5.85 10.16
C TRP A 228 20.45 -5.71 8.69
N THR A 229 21.54 -4.98 8.44
CA THR A 229 22.09 -4.66 7.12
C THR A 229 23.55 -5.05 7.06
#